data_AF-A0A9N9NNF8-F1
#
_entry.id   AF-A0A9N9NNF8-F1
#
_cell.length_a   1.000
_cell.length_b   1.000
_cell.length_c   1.000
_cell.angle_alpha   90.00
_cell.angle_beta   90.00
_cell.angle_gamma   90.00
#
_symmetry.space_group_name_H-M   'P 1'
#
loop_
_entity.id
_entity.type
_entity.pdbx_description
1 polymer ?
#
loop_
_entity_poly.entity_id
_entity_poly.type
_entity_poly.pdbx_seq_one_letter_code
_entity_poly.pdbx_strand_id
1 'polypeptide(L)'
;EINQPPSPSTSAIASSENELISSDDNDKFEISYKLIVKTAEGSSLLAKWFKESVSAIDEFLSSIHDKIVMLTKDDILVPTDYSIAFKTQREADAGTQLADV
;
A
#
# COMPACT_ATOMS: atom_id res chain seq x y z
N GLU A 1 -46.25 -43.23 0.40
CA GLU A 1 -45.83 -41.86 0.79
C GLU A 1 -44.60 -41.99 1.68
N ILE A 2 -43.45 -41.51 1.23
CA ILE A 2 -42.15 -41.69 1.91
C ILE A 2 -41.93 -40.55 2.91
N ASN A 3 -42.00 -40.85 4.21
CA ASN A 3 -41.64 -39.90 5.27
C ASN A 3 -40.16 -40.10 5.64
N GLN A 4 -39.31 -39.20 5.15
CA GLN A 4 -37.88 -39.13 5.48
C GLN A 4 -37.70 -38.43 6.85
N PRO A 5 -36.83 -38.93 7.76
CA PRO A 5 -36.53 -38.22 9.00
C PRO A 5 -35.62 -37.00 8.73
N PRO A 6 -35.73 -35.92 9.55
CA PRO A 6 -34.87 -34.76 9.41
C PRO A 6 -33.41 -35.10 9.77
N SER A 7 -32.48 -34.64 8.93
CA SER A 7 -31.02 -34.72 9.14
C SER A 7 -30.56 -33.96 10.39
N PRO A 8 -29.42 -34.32 10.99
CA PRO A 8 -28.96 -33.74 12.24
C PRO A 8 -28.51 -32.29 12.06
N SER A 9 -29.01 -31.41 12.92
CA SER A 9 -28.47 -30.07 13.15
C SER A 9 -27.02 -30.18 13.63
N THR A 10 -26.07 -29.70 12.83
CA THR A 10 -24.72 -29.41 13.30
C THR A 10 -24.57 -27.90 13.45
N SER A 11 -24.19 -27.52 14.66
CA SER A 11 -23.96 -26.18 15.17
C SER A 11 -23.07 -25.30 14.29
N ALA A 12 -23.46 -24.02 14.27
CA ALA A 12 -22.65 -22.82 14.18
C ALA A 12 -21.19 -22.97 13.68
N ILE A 13 -20.95 -22.45 12.47
CA ILE A 13 -19.68 -21.79 12.16
C ILE A 13 -20.07 -20.39 11.71
N ALA A 14 -19.80 -19.41 12.56
CA ALA A 14 -19.79 -18.01 12.18
C ALA A 14 -18.64 -17.85 11.17
N SER A 15 -18.94 -17.99 9.90
CA SER A 15 -18.07 -17.45 8.86
C SER A 15 -18.37 -15.97 8.85
N SER A 16 -17.57 -15.20 9.58
CA SER A 16 -17.48 -13.76 9.40
C SER A 16 -17.48 -13.51 7.90
N GLU A 17 -18.56 -12.91 7.40
CA GLU A 17 -18.56 -12.29 6.09
C GLU A 17 -17.45 -11.24 6.18
N ASN A 18 -16.26 -11.63 5.75
CA ASN A 18 -15.27 -10.69 5.30
C ASN A 18 -15.98 -10.04 4.13
N GLU A 19 -16.62 -8.90 4.36
CA GLU A 19 -17.13 -8.05 3.29
C GLU A 19 -15.97 -7.93 2.31
N LEU A 20 -16.11 -8.67 1.20
CA LEU A 20 -15.37 -8.37 0.00
C LEU A 20 -15.86 -6.98 -0.35
N ILE A 21 -15.11 -5.98 0.11
CA ILE A 21 -15.08 -4.65 -0.47
C ILE A 21 -15.02 -4.90 -1.97
N SER A 22 -16.18 -4.77 -2.62
CA SER A 22 -16.26 -4.69 -4.05
C SER A 22 -15.62 -3.36 -4.38
N SER A 23 -14.30 -3.38 -4.57
CA SER A 23 -13.58 -2.26 -5.15
C SER A 23 -14.30 -1.95 -6.45
N ASP A 24 -14.85 -0.75 -6.56
CA ASP A 24 -15.27 -0.28 -7.88
C ASP A 24 -14.01 -0.35 -8.74
N ASP A 25 -14.09 -0.95 -9.93
CA ASP A 25 -12.93 -1.30 -10.79
C ASP A 25 -12.13 -0.05 -11.29
N ASN A 26 -12.38 1.10 -10.68
CA ASN A 26 -11.87 2.42 -11.00
C ASN A 26 -11.34 3.19 -9.77
N ASP A 27 -11.26 2.54 -8.60
CA ASP A 27 -10.76 3.15 -7.36
C ASP A 27 -9.23 3.37 -7.43
N LYS A 28 -8.83 4.47 -8.07
CA LYS A 28 -7.44 4.92 -8.05
C LYS A 28 -7.12 5.58 -6.72
N PHE A 29 -5.97 5.24 -6.15
CA PHE A 29 -5.44 5.88 -4.96
C PHE A 29 -4.20 6.71 -5.29
N GLU A 30 -4.10 7.89 -4.67
CA GLU A 30 -2.94 8.76 -4.81
C GLU A 30 -1.89 8.42 -3.75
N ILE A 31 -0.65 8.24 -4.18
CA ILE A 31 0.49 7.96 -3.30
C ILE A 31 1.55 9.03 -3.48
N SER A 32 2.00 9.62 -2.36
CA SER A 32 3.15 10.52 -2.33
C SER A 32 4.31 9.84 -1.62
N TYR A 33 5.42 9.66 -2.34
CA TYR A 33 6.59 8.95 -1.85
C TYR A 33 7.88 9.66 -2.25
N LYS A 34 8.94 9.44 -1.45
CA LYS A 34 10.29 9.89 -1.74
C LYS A 34 11.13 8.68 -2.09
N LEU A 35 11.66 8.66 -3.31
CA LEU A 35 12.65 7.68 -3.74
C LEU A 35 14.03 8.22 -3.36
N ILE A 36 14.80 7.40 -2.63
CA ILE A 36 16.15 7.71 -2.19
C ILE A 36 17.08 6.61 -2.71
N VAL A 37 17.94 6.94 -3.65
CA VAL A 37 18.96 6.04 -4.22
C VAL A 37 20.31 6.41 -3.61
N LYS A 38 21.06 5.41 -3.17
CA LYS A 38 22.38 5.50 -2.57
C LYS A 38 23.43 4.96 -3.54
N THR A 39 24.62 5.56 -3.54
CA THR A 39 25.79 4.99 -4.19
C THR A 39 26.42 3.93 -3.27
N ALA A 40 27.28 3.07 -3.83
CA ALA A 40 28.09 2.10 -3.08
C ALA A 40 28.96 2.75 -1.99
N GLU A 41 29.22 4.06 -2.10
CA GLU A 41 30.00 4.87 -1.15
C GLU A 41 29.14 5.42 0.00
N GLY A 42 27.86 5.07 0.06
CA GLY A 42 26.91 5.47 1.11
C GLY A 42 26.34 6.87 0.94
N SER A 43 26.77 7.63 -0.07
CA SER A 43 26.19 8.93 -0.40
C SER A 43 24.86 8.76 -1.13
N SER A 44 23.90 9.67 -0.89
CA SER A 44 22.62 9.65 -1.62
C SER A 44 22.84 10.22 -3.03
N LEU A 45 22.83 9.36 -4.05
CA LEU A 45 22.90 9.76 -5.46
C LEU A 45 21.70 10.65 -5.83
N LEU A 46 20.53 10.29 -5.32
CA LEU A 46 19.29 10.96 -5.64
C LEU A 46 18.28 10.83 -4.51
N ALA A 47 17.55 11.93 -4.24
CA ALA A 47 16.48 11.96 -3.25
C ALA A 47 15.33 12.83 -3.80
N LYS A 48 14.35 12.20 -4.47
CA LYS A 48 13.28 12.92 -5.19
C LYS A 48 11.89 12.48 -4.74
N TRP A 49 10.99 13.45 -4.60
CA TRP A 49 9.57 13.20 -4.32
C TRP A 49 8.81 12.93 -5.61
N PHE A 50 7.90 11.97 -5.53
CA PHE A 50 6.96 11.58 -6.58
C PHE A 50 5.55 11.58 -6.01
N LYS A 51 4.58 11.85 -6.88
CA LYS A 51 3.16 11.71 -6.60
C LYS A 51 2.55 10.98 -7.79
N GLU A 52 1.92 9.84 -7.53
CA GLU A 52 1.35 8.98 -8.58
C GLU A 52 -0.05 8.55 -8.18
N SER A 53 -0.91 8.35 -9.18
CA SER A 53 -2.26 7.82 -9.03
C SER A 53 -2.27 6.45 -9.69
N VAL A 54 -2.53 5.42 -8.90
CA VAL A 54 -2.44 4.01 -9.30
C VAL A 54 -3.74 3.31 -8.95
N SER A 55 -4.09 2.28 -9.72
CA SER A 55 -5.29 1.48 -9.49
C SER A 55 -4.97 0.26 -8.63
N ALA A 56 -3.70 -0.16 -8.59
CA ALA A 56 -3.25 -1.32 -7.84
C ALA A 56 -1.78 -1.23 -7.39
N ILE A 57 -1.39 -2.10 -6.47
CA ILE A 57 -0.05 -2.11 -5.86
C ILE A 57 1.02 -2.57 -6.86
N ASP A 58 0.70 -3.53 -7.73
CA ASP A 58 1.59 -4.00 -8.80
C ASP A 58 1.91 -2.90 -9.82
N GLU A 59 0.92 -2.07 -10.17
CA GLU A 59 1.11 -0.85 -10.99
C GLU A 59 2.06 0.13 -10.29
N PHE A 60 1.90 0.34 -8.99
CA PHE A 60 2.79 1.18 -8.19
C PHE A 60 4.23 0.66 -8.16
N LEU A 61 4.41 -0.64 -7.91
CA LEU A 61 5.73 -1.27 -7.89
C LEU A 61 6.42 -1.19 -9.25
N SER A 62 5.66 -1.39 -10.34
CA SER A 62 6.16 -1.25 -11.71
C SER A 62 6.60 0.19 -12.00
N SER A 63 5.80 1.18 -11.58
CA SER A 63 6.18 2.58 -11.73
C SER A 63 7.47 2.92 -10.98
N ILE A 64 7.62 2.44 -9.73
CA ILE A 64 8.87 2.63 -8.96
C ILE A 64 10.05 2.06 -9.74
N HIS A 65 9.94 0.83 -10.23
CA HIS A 65 10.99 0.18 -11.02
C HIS A 65 11.37 1.04 -12.23
N ASP A 66 10.39 1.48 -13.02
CA ASP A 66 10.64 2.32 -14.20
C ASP A 66 11.30 3.65 -13.85
N LYS A 67 10.90 4.28 -12.72
CA LYS A 67 11.57 5.49 -12.24
C LYS A 67 13.03 5.20 -11.87
N ILE A 68 13.30 4.11 -11.17
CA ILE A 68 14.66 3.73 -10.78
C ILE A 68 15.53 3.56 -12.04
N VAL A 69 15.09 2.73 -12.99
CA VAL A 69 15.79 2.46 -14.25
C VAL A 69 16.07 3.75 -15.03
N MET A 70 15.06 4.63 -15.16
CA MET A 70 15.20 5.92 -15.85
C MET A 70 16.22 6.84 -15.15
N LEU A 71 16.27 6.85 -13.82
CA LEU A 71 17.14 7.73 -13.04
C LEU A 71 18.58 7.24 -13.00
N THR A 72 18.80 5.93 -13.10
CA THR A 72 20.15 5.33 -13.10
C THR A 72 20.67 4.99 -14.48
N LYS A 73 19.94 5.32 -15.55
CA LYS A 73 20.35 5.07 -16.94
C LYS A 73 20.73 3.60 -17.17
N ASP A 74 19.89 2.70 -16.67
CA ASP A 74 20.07 1.24 -16.76
C ASP A 74 21.26 0.65 -15.96
N ASP A 75 21.89 1.41 -15.06
CA ASP A 75 22.81 0.80 -14.08
C ASP A 75 22.06 -0.20 -13.20
N ILE A 76 22.71 -1.34 -12.94
CA ILE A 76 22.16 -2.44 -12.13
C ILE A 76 22.14 -1.99 -10.66
N LEU A 77 20.97 -1.61 -10.17
CA LEU A 77 20.74 -1.38 -8.74
C LEU A 77 20.19 -2.64 -8.07
N VAL A 78 20.73 -2.95 -6.90
CA VAL A 78 20.14 -3.97 -6.03
C VAL A 78 19.13 -3.34 -5.08
N PRO A 79 18.16 -4.10 -4.53
CA PRO A 79 17.14 -3.58 -3.61
C PRO A 79 17.69 -2.82 -2.40
N THR A 80 18.95 -3.07 -2.00
CA THR A 80 19.62 -2.37 -0.90
C THR A 80 20.13 -0.97 -1.27
N ASP A 81 20.24 -0.68 -2.56
CA ASP A 81 20.76 0.60 -3.06
C ASP A 81 19.71 1.70 -3.06
N TYR A 82 18.44 1.37 -2.83
CA TYR A 82 17.39 2.36 -2.75
C TYR A 82 16.47 2.13 -1.55
N SER A 83 15.77 3.18 -1.17
CA SER A 83 14.76 3.17 -0.13
C SER A 83 13.62 4.10 -0.50
N ILE A 84 12.43 3.76 -0.03
CA ILE A 84 11.22 4.53 -0.25
C ILE A 84 10.74 5.05 1.09
N ALA A 85 10.52 6.36 1.18
CA ALA A 85 9.92 6.99 2.34
C ALA A 85 8.56 7.58 1.97
N PHE A 86 7.52 7.27 2.72
CA PHE A 86 6.18 7.78 2.50
C PHE A 86 5.96 9.05 3.30
N LYS A 87 5.18 9.99 2.75
CA LYS A 87 4.72 11.13 3.53
C LYS A 87 3.52 10.66 4.37
N THR A 88 3.67 10.57 5.68
CA THR A 88 2.53 10.33 6.57
C THR A 88 1.57 11.51 6.47
N GLN A 89 0.31 11.22 6.14
CA GLN A 89 -0.76 12.20 6.30
C GLN A 89 -0.90 12.43 7.81
N ARG A 90 -0.56 13.64 8.29
CA ARG A 90 -1.07 14.06 9.59
C ARG A 90 -2.56 14.26 9.36
N GLU A 91 -3.38 13.37 9.89
CA GLU A 91 -4.78 13.72 10.09
C GLU A 91 -4.80 15.06 10.82
N ALA A 92 -5.57 16.01 10.30
CA ALA A 92 -5.76 17.30 10.94
C ALA A 92 -6.67 17.17 12.18
N ASP A 93 -6.50 16.12 12.97
CA ASP A 93 -7.04 16.00 14.31
C ASP A 93 -5.91 16.21 15.31
N ALA A 94 -5.41 17.45 15.33
CA ALA A 94 -4.58 17.90 16.44
C ALA A 94 -5.51 18.02 17.65
N GLY A 95 -5.46 17.01 18.51
CA GLY A 95 -6.34 16.83 19.65
C GLY A 95 -6.62 18.10 20.45
N THR A 96 -7.87 18.23 20.88
CA THR A 96 -8.30 19.25 21.83
C THR A 96 -7.46 19.12 23.10
N GLN A 97 -6.61 20.11 23.39
CA GLN A 97 -5.98 20.19 24.71
C GLN A 97 -7.07 20.51 25.73
N LEU A 98 -7.30 19.59 26.67
CA LEU A 98 -8.10 19.88 27.85
C LEU A 98 -7.26 20.79 28.75
N ALA A 99 -7.56 22.08 28.74
CA ALA A 99 -7.10 22.97 29.81
C ALA A 99 -7.86 22.59 31.08
N ASP A 100 -7.12 22.24 32.13
CA ASP A 100 -7.65 22.08 33.49
C ASP A 100 -8.09 23.47 33.99
N VAL A 101 -9.36 23.63 34.35
CA VAL A 101 -9.94 24.92 34.79
C VAL A 101 -10.08 24.94 36.30
#